data_AF-A0A2Z2PVT1-F1
#
_entry.id   AF-A0A2Z2PVT1-F1
#
_cell.length_a   1.000
_cell.length_b   1.000
_cell.length_c   1.000
_cell.angle_alpha   90.00
_cell.angle_beta   90.00
_cell.angle_gamma   90.00
#
_symmetry.space_group_name_H-M   'P 1'
#
loop_
_entity.id
_entity.type
_entity.pdbx_description
1 polymer ?
#
loop_
_entity_poly.entity_id
_entity_poly.type
_entity_poly.pdbx_seq_one_letter_code
_entity_poly.pdbx_strand_id
1 'polypeptide(L)'
;MYHSRPIFNIIGSSNIQDRRQLKLVLRHTEIAYRSFAQEDLIPVRRSWMNSIINTDVPIDPAIDEVVKRFCEVACLPGPAGIPLNIILKDSLMYVYCSFQEMRRYACERFYEGFSGKGVVISTVPPYAQGLTKETMRWWQNEVCQITNNEKNDLDAYIAFLPNTSLQNTSFSHVKIGGDTFLAPSRADPFCVEIVAVGKALFQDNGLKKAPKAGWTMALTSLLKRLV
;
A
#
# COMPACT_ATOMS: atom_id res chain seq x y z
N MET A 1 32.56 1.90 -1.52
CA MET A 1 31.65 1.21 -2.46
C MET A 1 30.23 1.66 -2.12
N TYR A 2 29.52 2.31 -3.03
CA TYR A 2 28.10 2.63 -2.81
C TYR A 2 27.29 1.36 -2.97
N HIS A 3 26.78 0.83 -1.87
CA HIS A 3 25.92 -0.35 -1.89
C HIS A 3 24.52 0.06 -2.38
N SER A 4 24.14 -0.31 -3.60
CA SER A 4 22.79 -0.10 -4.13
C SER A 4 21.86 -1.25 -3.75
N ARG A 5 20.82 -0.98 -2.96
CA ARG A 5 19.76 -1.96 -2.68
C ARG A 5 19.05 -2.34 -3.99
N PRO A 6 18.82 -3.63 -4.27
CA PRO A 6 17.99 -4.06 -5.39
C PRO A 6 16.59 -3.46 -5.27
N ILE A 7 15.98 -3.19 -6.42
CA ILE A 7 14.72 -2.47 -6.52
C ILE A 7 13.70 -3.37 -7.21
N PHE A 8 12.57 -3.65 -6.56
CA PHE A 8 11.48 -4.41 -7.18
C PHE A 8 10.70 -3.53 -8.17
N ASN A 9 10.44 -3.99 -9.38
CA ASN A 9 9.63 -3.22 -10.31
C ASN A 9 8.15 -3.34 -9.95
N ILE A 10 7.52 -2.21 -9.58
CA ILE A 10 6.10 -2.17 -9.22
C ILE A 10 5.27 -2.61 -10.42
N ILE A 11 4.38 -3.58 -10.21
CA ILE A 11 3.50 -4.08 -11.27
C ILE A 11 2.29 -3.15 -11.41
N GLY A 12 2.21 -2.45 -12.54
CA GLY A 12 1.05 -1.66 -12.92
C GLY A 12 -0.02 -2.52 -13.62
N SER A 13 -1.25 -2.53 -13.10
CA SER A 13 -2.35 -3.35 -13.63
C SER A 13 -3.56 -2.53 -14.10
N SER A 14 -3.43 -1.21 -14.21
CA SER A 14 -4.55 -0.30 -14.52
C SER A 14 -5.30 -0.59 -15.83
N ASN A 15 -4.66 -1.28 -16.78
CA ASN A 15 -5.27 -1.64 -18.07
C ASN A 15 -6.07 -2.95 -18.01
N ILE A 16 -6.03 -3.69 -16.91
CA ILE A 16 -6.72 -4.96 -16.75
C ILE A 16 -8.15 -4.69 -16.29
N GLN A 17 -9.13 -5.11 -17.10
CA GLN A 17 -10.55 -4.98 -16.78
C GLN A 17 -11.19 -6.30 -16.34
N ASP A 18 -10.60 -7.44 -16.72
CA ASP A 18 -11.08 -8.75 -16.32
C ASP A 18 -10.64 -9.10 -14.89
N ARG A 19 -11.60 -9.52 -14.06
CA ARG A 19 -11.35 -9.85 -12.64
C ARG A 19 -10.46 -11.08 -12.48
N ARG A 20 -10.64 -12.10 -13.33
CA ARG A 20 -9.85 -13.33 -13.24
C ARG A 20 -8.40 -13.06 -13.61
N GLN A 21 -8.18 -12.27 -14.65
CA GLN A 21 -6.86 -11.79 -15.06
C GLN A 21 -6.22 -10.95 -13.96
N LEU A 22 -6.93 -9.99 -13.36
CA LEU A 22 -6.38 -9.17 -12.27
C LEU A 22 -6.00 -10.02 -11.06
N LYS A 23 -6.83 -11.01 -10.71
CA LYS A 23 -6.51 -12.00 -9.65
C LYS A 23 -5.23 -12.78 -9.94
N LEU A 24 -5.06 -13.26 -11.17
CA LEU A 24 -3.85 -14.00 -11.56
C LEU A 24 -2.61 -13.10 -11.51
N VAL A 25 -2.71 -11.88 -12.03
CA VAL A 25 -1.60 -10.91 -12.00
C VAL A 25 -1.18 -10.62 -10.56
N LEU A 26 -2.12 -10.29 -9.66
CA LEU A 26 -1.79 -10.00 -8.27
C LEU A 26 -1.20 -11.21 -7.53
N ARG A 27 -1.68 -12.42 -7.80
CA ARG A 27 -1.08 -13.65 -7.25
C ARG A 27 0.35 -13.85 -7.74
N HIS A 28 0.60 -13.63 -9.03
CA HIS A 28 1.95 -13.75 -9.59
C HIS A 28 2.88 -12.65 -9.06
N THR A 29 2.39 -11.42 -8.90
CA THR A 29 3.14 -10.32 -8.26
C THR A 29 3.54 -10.70 -6.84
N GLU A 30 2.63 -11.26 -6.05
CA GLU A 30 2.94 -11.70 -4.69
C GLU A 30 4.08 -12.72 -4.68
N ILE A 31 4.01 -13.75 -5.52
CA ILE A 31 5.04 -14.78 -5.64
C ILE A 31 6.36 -14.15 -6.09
N ALA A 32 6.33 -13.33 -7.14
CA ALA A 32 7.53 -12.69 -7.69
C ALA A 32 8.22 -11.78 -6.67
N TYR A 33 7.46 -11.01 -5.89
CA TYR A 33 8.02 -10.15 -4.85
C TYR A 33 8.63 -10.97 -3.71
N ARG A 34 8.02 -12.10 -3.33
CA ARG A 34 8.61 -13.00 -2.33
C ARG A 34 9.92 -13.63 -2.83
N SER A 35 9.96 -14.09 -4.07
CA SER A 35 11.19 -14.59 -4.71
C SER A 35 12.26 -13.50 -4.75
N PHE A 36 11.93 -12.30 -5.24
CA PHE A 36 12.84 -11.15 -5.23
C PHE A 36 13.40 -10.86 -3.82
N ALA A 37 12.53 -10.88 -2.81
CA ALA A 37 12.96 -10.60 -1.45
C ALA A 37 13.91 -11.68 -0.89
N GLN A 38 13.82 -12.92 -1.37
CA GLN A 38 14.69 -14.02 -0.97
C GLN A 38 15.97 -14.11 -1.79
N GLU A 39 15.87 -13.95 -3.10
CA GLU A 39 16.92 -14.21 -4.08
C GLU A 39 17.79 -12.97 -4.34
N ASP A 40 17.23 -11.76 -4.25
CA ASP A 40 17.96 -10.52 -4.53
C ASP A 40 18.27 -9.74 -3.24
N LEU A 41 17.28 -9.52 -2.37
CA LEU A 41 17.47 -8.66 -1.20
C LEU A 41 18.37 -9.29 -0.13
N ILE A 42 18.18 -10.57 0.19
CA ILE A 42 18.94 -11.25 1.26
C ILE A 42 20.43 -11.37 0.92
N PRO A 43 20.85 -11.86 -0.27
CA PRO A 43 22.27 -12.02 -0.58
C PRO A 43 23.02 -10.70 -0.58
N VAL A 44 22.40 -9.65 -1.13
CA VAL A 44 22.99 -8.32 -1.18
C VAL A 44 23.19 -7.75 0.23
N ARG A 45 22.22 -7.94 1.15
CA ARG A 45 22.38 -7.55 2.57
C ARG A 45 23.48 -8.32 3.27
N ARG A 46 23.57 -9.62 3.03
CA ARG A 46 24.63 -10.46 3.61
C ARG A 46 25.99 -9.96 3.16
N SER A 47 26.14 -9.67 1.87
CA SER A 47 27.37 -9.09 1.32
C SER A 47 27.70 -7.73 1.95
N TRP A 48 26.72 -6.86 2.13
CA TRP A 48 26.90 -5.57 2.80
C TRP A 48 27.36 -5.73 4.24
N MET A 49 26.67 -6.56 5.00
CA MET A 49 26.94 -6.75 6.41
C MET A 49 28.33 -7.36 6.63
N ASN A 50 28.71 -8.35 5.81
CA ASN A 50 30.06 -8.92 5.81
C ASN A 50 31.16 -7.89 5.48
N SER A 51 30.83 -6.80 4.77
CA SER A 51 31.78 -5.71 4.49
C SER A 51 31.87 -4.64 5.59
N ILE A 52 30.90 -4.59 6.49
CA ILE A 52 30.86 -3.63 7.60
C ILE A 52 31.40 -4.24 8.87
N ILE A 53 31.07 -5.51 9.12
CA ILE A 53 31.48 -6.20 10.33
C ILE A 53 32.98 -6.46 10.28
N ASN A 54 33.69 -5.88 11.24
CA ASN A 54 35.06 -6.28 11.54
C ASN A 54 35.03 -7.50 12.45
N THR A 55 35.42 -8.66 11.94
CA THR A 55 35.46 -9.93 12.67
C THR A 55 36.49 -9.95 13.80
N ASP A 56 37.40 -8.98 13.83
CA ASP A 56 38.45 -8.88 14.84
C ASP A 56 38.00 -8.12 16.10
N VAL A 57 36.78 -7.58 16.12
CA VAL A 57 36.20 -6.86 17.26
C VAL A 57 35.04 -7.67 17.83
N PRO A 58 35.02 -7.95 19.14
CA PRO A 58 33.87 -8.59 19.78
C PRO A 58 32.60 -7.76 19.57
N ILE A 59 31.58 -8.37 18.99
CA ILE A 59 30.27 -7.76 18.78
C ILE A 59 29.39 -8.07 20.00
N ASP A 60 28.61 -7.10 20.45
CA ASP A 60 27.58 -7.32 21.46
C ASP A 60 26.62 -8.44 21.00
N PRO A 61 26.36 -9.48 21.81
CA PRO A 61 25.50 -10.60 21.41
C PRO A 61 24.09 -10.20 20.94
N ALA A 62 23.50 -9.14 21.49
CA ALA A 62 22.20 -8.65 21.07
C ALA A 62 22.26 -7.97 19.69
N ILE A 63 23.38 -7.30 19.38
CA ILE A 63 23.64 -6.74 18.05
C ILE A 63 23.88 -7.87 17.05
N ASP A 64 24.64 -8.90 17.42
CA ASP A 64 24.93 -10.06 16.58
C ASP A 64 23.65 -10.82 16.20
N GLU A 65 22.71 -11.01 17.13
CA GLU A 65 21.42 -11.63 16.84
C GLU A 65 20.60 -10.82 15.81
N VAL A 66 20.56 -9.49 15.96
CA VAL A 66 19.84 -8.61 15.02
C VAL A 66 20.48 -8.63 13.63
N VAL A 67 21.82 -8.59 13.58
CA VAL A 67 22.63 -8.71 12.36
C VAL A 67 22.35 -10.02 11.65
N LYS A 68 22.35 -11.14 12.38
CA LYS A 68 22.05 -12.46 11.84
C LYS A 68 20.65 -12.50 11.25
N ARG A 69 19.66 -12.00 12.01
CA ARG A 69 18.27 -11.95 11.55
C ARG A 69 18.09 -11.04 10.32
N PHE A 70 18.84 -9.95 10.21
CA PHE A 70 18.87 -9.09 9.02
C PHE A 70 19.39 -9.80 7.77
N CYS A 71 20.37 -10.69 7.93
CA CYS A 71 21.01 -11.44 6.85
C CYS A 71 20.26 -12.73 6.46
N GLU A 72 19.27 -13.13 7.24
CA GLU A 72 18.48 -14.36 7.03
C GLU A 72 17.03 -14.08 6.62
N VAL A 73 16.50 -12.90 6.95
CA VAL A 73 15.08 -12.58 6.75
C VAL A 73 14.87 -11.41 5.80
N ALA A 74 13.95 -11.60 4.85
CA ALA A 74 13.44 -10.56 3.97
C ALA A 74 12.77 -9.44 4.79
N CYS A 75 13.44 -8.29 4.92
CA CYS A 75 12.94 -7.12 5.67
C CYS A 75 13.06 -5.81 4.87
N LEU A 76 12.61 -4.67 5.36
CA LEU A 76 12.95 -3.33 4.85
C LEU A 76 13.79 -2.59 5.90
N PRO A 77 14.67 -1.64 5.51
CA PRO A 77 15.32 -0.78 6.48
C PRO A 77 14.25 -0.02 7.28
N GLY A 78 14.34 -0.08 8.61
CA GLY A 78 13.51 0.74 9.49
C GLY A 78 13.98 2.20 9.43
N PRO A 79 13.10 3.18 9.71
CA PRO A 79 13.41 4.60 9.61
C PRO A 79 14.48 5.12 10.58
N ALA A 80 14.91 4.34 11.59
CA ALA A 80 15.84 4.81 12.63
C ALA A 80 16.87 3.74 13.09
N GLY A 81 17.21 2.77 12.22
CA GLY A 81 17.74 1.51 12.72
C GLY A 81 16.64 0.72 13.43
N ILE A 82 16.92 -0.55 13.71
CA ILE A 82 16.14 -1.52 14.50
C ILE A 82 14.85 -0.95 15.14
N PRO A 83 13.65 -1.49 14.84
CA PRO A 83 13.43 -2.85 14.33
C PRO A 83 13.45 -2.98 12.81
N LEU A 84 13.87 -4.17 12.36
CA LEU A 84 13.78 -4.59 10.97
C LEU A 84 12.32 -4.79 10.58
N ASN A 85 11.93 -4.24 9.43
CA ASN A 85 10.56 -4.39 8.90
C ASN A 85 10.44 -5.71 8.12
N ILE A 86 10.37 -6.83 8.83
CA ILE A 86 10.27 -8.18 8.27
C ILE A 86 8.98 -8.33 7.47
N ILE A 87 9.11 -8.74 6.21
CA ILE A 87 7.97 -9.05 5.34
C ILE A 87 7.29 -10.32 5.85
N LEU A 88 5.99 -10.24 6.12
CA LEU A 88 5.23 -11.35 6.68
C LEU A 88 4.78 -12.33 5.57
N LYS A 89 4.39 -13.53 6.00
CA LYS A 89 3.89 -14.59 5.09
C LYS A 89 2.42 -14.44 4.71
N ASP A 90 1.75 -13.43 5.22
CA ASP A 90 0.35 -13.10 4.93
C ASP A 90 0.13 -12.63 3.49
N SER A 91 -1.10 -12.72 2.99
CA SER A 91 -1.49 -12.27 1.65
C SER A 91 -1.36 -10.75 1.47
N LEU A 92 -1.43 -10.31 0.21
CA LEU A 92 -1.47 -8.89 -0.13
C LEU A 92 -2.58 -8.15 0.65
N MET A 93 -2.21 -6.98 1.16
CA MET A 93 -3.13 -5.98 1.70
C MET A 93 -3.22 -4.79 0.74
N TYR A 94 -4.33 -4.06 0.85
CA TYR A 94 -4.69 -3.02 -0.10
C TYR A 94 -5.03 -1.72 0.61
N VAL A 95 -4.56 -0.62 0.03
CA VAL A 95 -5.08 0.72 0.31
C VAL A 95 -5.78 1.22 -0.96
N TYR A 96 -7.00 1.68 -0.81
CA TYR A 96 -7.77 2.26 -1.91
C TYR A 96 -7.67 3.78 -1.87
N CYS A 97 -7.42 4.38 -3.04
CA CYS A 97 -7.14 5.81 -3.17
C CYS A 97 -7.43 6.32 -4.58
N SER A 98 -7.31 7.63 -4.78
CA SER A 98 -7.43 8.24 -6.09
C SER A 98 -6.31 7.80 -7.03
N PHE A 99 -6.53 7.85 -8.35
CA PHE A 99 -5.46 7.64 -9.32
C PHE A 99 -4.29 8.60 -9.14
N GLN A 100 -4.56 9.84 -8.70
CA GLN A 100 -3.51 10.83 -8.45
C GLN A 100 -2.60 10.40 -7.30
N GLU A 101 -3.19 9.97 -6.18
CA GLU A 101 -2.42 9.49 -5.03
C GLU A 101 -1.70 8.18 -5.33
N MET A 102 -2.36 7.25 -6.03
CA MET A 102 -1.74 6.01 -6.48
C MET A 102 -0.48 6.29 -7.32
N ARG A 103 -0.55 7.22 -8.28
CA ARG A 103 0.61 7.61 -9.10
C ARG A 103 1.73 8.25 -8.27
N ARG A 104 1.38 9.14 -7.34
CA ARG A 104 2.36 9.75 -6.43
C ARG A 104 3.12 8.69 -5.64
N TYR A 105 2.39 7.80 -4.97
CA TYR A 105 3.01 6.74 -4.17
C TYR A 105 3.76 5.71 -5.02
N ALA A 106 3.30 5.41 -6.24
CA ALA A 106 4.05 4.54 -7.15
C ALA A 106 5.43 5.13 -7.52
N CYS A 107 5.54 6.46 -7.66
CA CYS A 107 6.84 7.12 -7.86
C CYS A 107 7.72 7.06 -6.60
N GLU A 108 7.13 7.22 -5.41
CA GLU A 108 7.82 7.11 -4.11
C GLU A 108 8.23 5.67 -3.79
N ARG A 109 7.51 4.69 -4.35
CA ARG A 109 7.67 3.22 -4.20
C ARG A 109 7.39 2.66 -2.81
N PHE A 110 7.29 3.53 -1.82
CA PHE A 110 6.90 3.20 -0.47
C PHE A 110 5.56 3.84 -0.15
N TYR A 111 4.75 3.14 0.62
CA TYR A 111 3.55 3.68 1.21
C TYR A 111 3.80 3.96 2.69
N GLU A 112 3.82 5.25 3.02
CA GLU A 112 3.85 5.72 4.40
C GLU A 112 2.43 6.11 4.83
N GLY A 113 1.89 5.37 5.79
CA GLY A 113 0.52 5.57 6.28
C GLY A 113 0.46 5.93 7.76
N PHE A 114 -0.39 6.90 8.09
CA PHE A 114 -0.78 7.27 9.45
C PHE A 114 -2.22 7.80 9.47
N SER A 115 -2.99 7.60 10.56
CA SER A 115 -4.44 7.92 10.66
C SER A 115 -4.80 9.38 10.39
N GLY A 116 -3.82 10.30 10.46
CA GLY A 116 -4.01 11.73 10.19
C GLY A 116 -4.65 12.02 8.83
N LYS A 117 -4.48 11.09 7.89
CA LYS A 117 -4.98 11.19 6.51
C LYS A 117 -6.23 10.33 6.24
N GLY A 118 -6.78 9.62 7.23
CA GLY A 118 -7.94 8.73 7.01
C GLY A 118 -7.56 7.48 6.20
N VAL A 119 -6.41 6.87 6.48
CA VAL A 119 -5.96 5.67 5.76
C VAL A 119 -6.67 4.44 6.33
N VAL A 120 -7.24 3.62 5.45
CA VAL A 120 -7.77 2.29 5.80
C VAL A 120 -7.10 1.25 4.92
N ILE A 121 -6.45 0.29 5.57
CA ILE A 121 -5.88 -0.90 4.95
C ILE A 121 -6.95 -1.98 4.97
N SER A 122 -7.07 -2.73 3.88
CA SER A 122 -8.06 -3.79 3.75
C SER A 122 -7.47 -5.06 3.14
N THR A 123 -7.99 -6.21 3.53
CA THR A 123 -7.73 -7.49 2.83
C THR A 123 -8.65 -7.71 1.63
N VAL A 124 -9.68 -6.87 1.45
CA VAL A 124 -10.59 -6.95 0.31
C VAL A 124 -9.77 -6.75 -0.97
N PRO A 125 -9.75 -7.73 -1.90
CA PRO A 125 -9.00 -7.58 -3.14
C PRO A 125 -9.72 -6.68 -4.15
N PRO A 126 -8.97 -5.98 -5.03
CA PRO A 126 -9.55 -5.02 -5.99
C PRO A 126 -10.41 -5.68 -7.08
N TYR A 127 -10.35 -7.01 -7.18
CA TYR A 127 -11.18 -7.82 -8.08
C TYR A 127 -12.39 -8.46 -7.39
N ALA A 128 -12.67 -8.16 -6.11
CA ALA A 128 -13.80 -8.72 -5.36
C ALA A 128 -15.13 -8.58 -6.10
N GLN A 129 -15.90 -9.67 -6.21
CA GLN A 129 -17.20 -9.70 -6.88
C GLN A 129 -18.31 -9.18 -5.96
N GLY A 130 -19.33 -8.55 -6.53
CA GLY A 130 -20.50 -8.07 -5.78
C GLY A 130 -20.23 -6.87 -4.88
N LEU A 131 -19.03 -6.29 -4.91
CA LEU A 131 -18.69 -5.13 -4.10
C LEU A 131 -18.76 -3.85 -4.92
N THR A 132 -19.46 -2.88 -4.37
CA THR A 132 -19.60 -1.54 -4.92
C THR A 132 -18.68 -0.55 -4.23
N LYS A 133 -18.40 0.59 -4.87
CA LYS A 133 -17.65 1.68 -4.23
C LYS A 133 -18.37 2.22 -2.99
N GLU A 134 -19.70 2.26 -2.99
CA GLU A 134 -20.47 2.74 -1.84
C GLU A 134 -20.40 1.76 -0.66
N THR A 135 -20.52 0.47 -0.92
CA THR A 135 -20.35 -0.57 0.10
C THR A 135 -18.94 -0.52 0.69
N MET A 136 -17.92 -0.42 -0.14
CA MET A 136 -16.54 -0.33 0.32
C MET A 136 -16.30 0.94 1.15
N ARG A 137 -16.87 2.08 0.75
CA ARG A 137 -16.80 3.33 1.52
C ARG A 137 -17.47 3.18 2.88
N TRP A 138 -18.65 2.57 2.91
CA TRP A 138 -19.36 2.30 4.16
C TRP A 138 -18.50 1.44 5.10
N TRP A 139 -17.89 0.36 4.59
CA TRP A 139 -16.99 -0.50 5.37
C TRP A 139 -15.74 0.23 5.89
N GLN A 140 -15.13 1.12 5.10
CA GLN A 140 -14.01 1.94 5.57
C GLN A 140 -14.43 2.91 6.68
N ASN A 141 -15.64 3.49 6.59
CA ASN A 141 -16.19 4.41 7.58
C ASN A 141 -16.48 3.74 8.93
N GLU A 142 -16.84 2.45 8.94
CA GLU A 142 -17.04 1.69 10.19
C GLU A 142 -15.74 1.62 11.03
N VAL A 143 -14.57 1.65 10.39
CA VAL A 143 -13.27 1.62 11.11
C VAL A 143 -12.73 3.02 11.36
N CYS A 144 -12.89 3.94 10.40
CA CYS A 144 -12.41 5.30 10.50
C CYS A 144 -13.41 6.29 9.88
N GLN A 145 -14.16 6.98 10.74
CA GLN A 145 -15.21 7.93 10.34
C GLN A 145 -14.69 9.17 9.57
N ILE A 146 -13.37 9.39 9.52
CA ILE A 146 -12.71 10.52 8.83
C ILE A 146 -12.59 10.26 7.31
N THR A 147 -12.92 9.05 6.83
CA THR A 147 -12.77 8.69 5.40
C THR A 147 -13.84 9.26 4.45
N ASN A 148 -14.80 10.04 4.97
CA ASN A 148 -15.88 10.69 4.21
C ASN A 148 -15.48 11.88 3.31
N ASN A 149 -14.20 12.22 3.21
CA ASN A 149 -13.75 13.30 2.32
C ASN A 149 -13.36 12.77 0.94
N GLU A 150 -13.61 13.55 -0.12
CA GLU A 150 -13.29 13.27 -1.54
C GLU A 150 -11.83 12.83 -1.81
N LYS A 151 -10.96 12.92 -0.81
CA LYS A 151 -9.56 12.51 -0.81
C LYS A 151 -9.36 10.99 -0.95
N ASN A 152 -10.26 10.17 -0.38
CA ASN A 152 -10.19 8.71 -0.44
C ASN A 152 -11.06 8.16 -1.57
N ASP A 153 -10.80 8.63 -2.80
CA ASP A 153 -11.45 8.07 -3.98
C ASP A 153 -11.13 6.56 -4.08
N LEU A 154 -12.09 5.72 -4.43
CA LEU A 154 -11.93 4.24 -4.41
C LEU A 154 -11.67 3.69 -5.83
N ASP A 155 -11.13 4.54 -6.68
CA ASP A 155 -10.92 4.30 -8.10
C ASP A 155 -9.66 3.45 -8.37
N ALA A 156 -8.67 3.54 -7.49
CA ALA A 156 -7.40 2.85 -7.60
C ALA A 156 -7.03 2.12 -6.31
N TYR A 157 -6.06 1.22 -6.42
CA TYR A 157 -5.50 0.49 -5.30
C TYR A 157 -3.97 0.54 -5.32
N ILE A 158 -3.42 0.45 -4.11
CA ILE A 158 -2.00 0.20 -3.83
C ILE A 158 -1.95 -1.13 -3.07
N ALA A 159 -1.17 -2.08 -3.58
CA ALA A 159 -0.98 -3.39 -2.97
C ALA A 159 0.43 -3.52 -2.40
N PHE A 160 0.52 -4.13 -1.22
CA PHE A 160 1.77 -4.42 -0.52
C PHE A 160 1.64 -5.70 0.30
N LEU A 161 2.78 -6.29 0.64
CA LEU A 161 2.83 -7.32 1.68
C LEU A 161 2.96 -6.66 3.04
N PRO A 162 2.21 -7.09 4.07
CA PRO A 162 2.38 -6.56 5.41
C PRO A 162 3.77 -6.91 5.93
N ASN A 163 4.30 -6.03 6.77
CA ASN A 163 5.58 -6.23 7.44
C ASN A 163 5.44 -5.95 8.95
N THR A 164 6.48 -6.20 9.73
CA THR A 164 6.46 -5.97 11.18
C THR A 164 6.23 -4.51 11.59
N SER A 165 6.46 -3.51 10.71
CA SER A 165 6.07 -2.12 11.03
C SER A 165 4.56 -2.01 11.24
N LEU A 166 3.78 -2.74 10.44
CA LEU A 166 2.32 -2.75 10.56
C LEU A 166 1.85 -3.51 11.81
N GLN A 167 2.55 -4.57 12.22
CA GLN A 167 2.24 -5.31 13.45
C GLN A 167 2.52 -4.48 14.71
N ASN A 168 3.58 -3.68 14.68
CA ASN A 168 4.00 -2.86 15.82
C ASN A 168 3.23 -1.53 15.92
N THR A 169 2.38 -1.24 14.94
CA THR A 169 1.57 -0.02 14.91
C THR A 169 0.26 -0.24 15.67
N SER A 170 -0.12 0.71 16.52
CA SER A 170 -1.47 0.69 17.11
C SER A 170 -2.51 0.90 16.01
N PHE A 171 -3.55 0.08 15.93
CA PHE A 171 -4.62 0.22 14.93
C PHE A 171 -6.02 0.02 15.53
N SER A 172 -7.00 0.76 15.01
CA SER A 172 -8.40 0.36 15.08
C SER A 172 -8.63 -0.72 14.03
N HIS A 173 -9.41 -1.75 14.35
CA HIS A 173 -9.71 -2.83 13.41
C HIS A 173 -11.15 -3.28 13.50
N VAL A 174 -11.70 -3.70 12.35
CA VAL A 174 -13.00 -4.35 12.24
C VAL A 174 -12.89 -5.48 11.22
N LYS A 175 -13.65 -6.55 11.44
CA LYS A 175 -13.82 -7.63 10.46
C LYS A 175 -15.22 -7.56 9.86
N ILE A 176 -15.31 -7.50 8.54
CA ILE A 176 -16.58 -7.42 7.79
C ILE A 176 -16.52 -8.46 6.68
N GLY A 177 -17.49 -9.38 6.63
CA GLY A 177 -17.56 -10.40 5.57
C GLY A 177 -16.36 -11.36 5.51
N GLY A 178 -15.61 -11.51 6.62
CA GLY A 178 -14.36 -12.29 6.66
C GLY A 178 -13.10 -11.48 6.30
N ASP A 179 -13.27 -10.28 5.75
CA ASP A 179 -12.19 -9.36 5.44
C ASP A 179 -11.83 -8.47 6.65
N THR A 180 -10.56 -8.13 6.76
CA THR A 180 -10.02 -7.30 7.83
C THR A 180 -9.79 -5.88 7.31
N PHE A 181 -10.19 -4.91 8.13
CA PHE A 181 -10.00 -3.49 7.90
C PHE A 181 -9.21 -2.91 9.06
N LEU A 182 -8.12 -2.22 8.75
CA LEU A 182 -7.22 -1.62 9.75
C LEU A 182 -7.13 -0.11 9.50
N ALA A 183 -7.29 0.68 10.54
CA ALA A 183 -7.00 2.11 10.55
C ALA A 183 -5.80 2.35 11.49
N PRO A 184 -4.59 2.51 10.94
CA PRO A 184 -3.36 2.75 11.71
C PRO A 184 -3.46 4.06 12.51
N SER A 185 -2.94 4.11 13.74
CA SER A 185 -2.95 5.28 14.62
C SER A 185 -2.16 6.47 14.03
N ARG A 186 -2.34 7.66 14.60
CA ARG A 186 -1.52 8.85 14.28
C ARG A 186 -0.16 8.81 14.96
N ALA A 187 -0.07 8.13 16.10
CA ALA A 187 1.13 8.07 16.92
C ALA A 187 2.22 7.18 16.31
N ASP A 188 1.79 6.15 15.57
CA ASP A 188 2.67 5.08 15.09
C ASP A 188 2.56 5.01 13.55
N PRO A 189 3.42 5.73 12.81
CA PRO A 189 3.45 5.61 11.35
C PRO A 189 4.03 4.25 10.94
N PHE A 190 3.52 3.69 9.86
CA PHE A 190 4.07 2.47 9.25
C PHE A 190 4.56 2.74 7.83
N CYS A 191 5.48 1.90 7.34
CA CYS A 191 6.04 2.01 6.00
C CYS A 191 6.18 0.63 5.35
N VAL A 192 5.65 0.51 4.13
CA VAL A 192 5.65 -0.72 3.34
C VAL A 192 6.11 -0.43 1.91
N GLU A 193 6.85 -1.37 1.31
CA GLU A 193 7.18 -1.29 -0.11
C GLU A 193 5.97 -1.70 -0.94
N ILE A 194 5.67 -0.90 -1.96
CA ILE A 194 4.56 -1.13 -2.87
C ILE A 194 4.98 -2.20 -3.88
N VAL A 195 4.13 -3.20 -4.09
CA VAL A 195 4.42 -4.30 -5.03
C VAL A 195 3.58 -4.22 -6.30
N ALA A 196 2.36 -3.68 -6.20
CA ALA A 196 1.51 -3.43 -7.35
C ALA A 196 0.59 -2.23 -7.13
N VAL A 197 0.19 -1.63 -8.24
CA VAL A 197 -0.81 -0.56 -8.29
C VAL A 197 -1.75 -0.76 -9.46
N GLY A 198 -2.98 -0.29 -9.36
CA GLY A 198 -3.92 -0.42 -10.47
C GLY A 198 -5.28 0.19 -10.22
N LYS A 199 -6.17 -0.02 -11.19
CA LYS A 199 -7.58 0.34 -11.09
C LYS A 199 -8.31 -0.67 -10.20
N ALA A 200 -9.11 -0.20 -9.26
CA ALA A 200 -10.03 -1.04 -8.51
C ALA A 200 -11.24 -1.40 -9.39
N LEU A 201 -11.62 -2.68 -9.43
CA LEU A 201 -12.74 -3.16 -10.25
C LEU A 201 -14.04 -3.20 -9.45
N PHE A 202 -14.29 -2.25 -8.55
CA PHE A 202 -15.58 -2.20 -7.87
C PHE A 202 -16.72 -1.95 -8.86
N GLN A 203 -17.89 -2.52 -8.58
CA GLN A 203 -19.09 -2.30 -9.39
C GLN A 203 -19.51 -0.82 -9.28
N ASP A 204 -19.89 -0.25 -10.42
CA ASP A 204 -20.58 1.03 -10.46
C ASP A 204 -22.06 0.81 -10.14
N ASN A 205 -22.62 1.61 -9.24
CA ASN A 205 -24.00 1.45 -8.76
C ASN A 205 -25.05 1.96 -9.76
N GLY A 206 -24.65 2.25 -11.00
CA GLY A 206 -25.51 2.90 -12.00
C GLY A 206 -25.93 4.33 -11.64
N LEU A 207 -25.61 4.80 -10.43
CA LEU A 207 -25.79 6.18 -9.97
C LEU A 207 -24.80 7.07 -10.71
N LYS A 208 -25.21 7.53 -11.89
CA LYS A 208 -24.55 8.63 -12.60
C LYS A 208 -24.36 9.75 -11.57
N LYS A 209 -23.11 10.14 -11.32
CA LYS A 209 -22.81 11.40 -10.62
C LYS A 209 -23.67 12.47 -11.30
N ALA A 210 -24.55 13.12 -10.54
CA ALA A 210 -25.28 14.27 -11.06
C ALA A 210 -24.25 15.20 -11.73
N PRO A 211 -24.51 15.71 -12.94
CA PRO A 211 -23.56 16.60 -13.59
C PRO A 211 -23.26 17.73 -12.60
N LYS A 212 -21.97 17.95 -12.31
CA LYS A 212 -21.55 19.06 -11.45
C LYS A 212 -22.23 20.31 -11.96
N ALA A 213 -23.15 20.87 -11.17
CA ALA A 213 -23.81 22.14 -11.44
C ALA A 213 -22.75 23.24 -11.37
N GLY A 214 -21.98 23.39 -12.44
CA GLY A 214 -20.83 24.30 -12.49
C GLY A 214 -20.50 24.81 -13.88
N TRP A 215 -21.23 24.40 -14.93
CA TRP A 215 -20.96 24.84 -16.31
C TRP A 215 -22.15 25.50 -17.00
N THR A 216 -23.33 25.58 -16.37
CA THR A 216 -24.51 26.26 -16.95
C THR A 216 -24.64 27.74 -16.56
N MET A 217 -23.78 28.29 -15.71
CA MET A 217 -23.81 29.73 -15.36
C MET A 217 -22.88 30.61 -16.21
N ALA A 218 -22.07 30.04 -17.11
CA ALA A 218 -21.21 30.83 -17.99
C ALA A 218 -21.90 31.29 -19.30
N LEU A 219 -23.00 30.63 -19.71
CA LEU A 219 -23.69 30.94 -20.97
C LEU A 219 -24.79 32.01 -20.82
N THR A 220 -25.30 32.25 -19.61
CA THR A 220 -26.31 33.30 -19.36
C THR A 220 -25.71 34.69 -19.10
N SER A 221 -24.41 34.81 -18.80
CA SER A 221 -23.75 36.12 -18.62
C SER A 221 -23.18 36.70 -19.92
N LEU A 222 -22.86 35.86 -20.91
CA LEU A 222 -22.39 36.29 -22.23
C LEU A 222 -23.51 36.82 -23.14
N LEU A 223 -24.76 36.37 -22.94
CA LEU A 223 -25.93 36.85 -23.70
C LEU A 223 -26.54 38.16 -23.20
N LYS A 224 -26.16 38.64 -22.00
CA LYS A 224 -26.60 39.94 -21.46
C LYS A 224 -25.67 41.12 -21.78
N ARG A 225 -24.58 40.90 -22.53
CA ARG A 225 -23.65 41.96 -22.97
C ARG A 225 -23.73 42.29 -24.46
N LEU A 226 -24.74 41.76 -25.17
CA LEU A 226 -24.93 41.94 -26.62
C LEU A 226 -26.33 42.45 -27.00
N VAL A 227 -27.02 43.16 -26.09
CA VAL A 227 -28.21 43.97 -26.40
C VAL A 227 -27.99 45.38 -25.88
#